data_AF-A0A8B7NES5-F1
#
_entry.id   AF-A0A8B7NES5-F1
#
_cell.length_a   1.000
_cell.length_b   1.000
_cell.length_c   1.000
_cell.angle_alpha   90.00
_cell.angle_beta   90.00
_cell.angle_gamma   90.00
#
_symmetry.space_group_name_H-M   'P 1'
#
loop_
_entity.id
_entity.type
_entity.pdbx_description
1 polymer ?
#
loop_
_entity_poly.entity_id
_entity_poly.type
_entity_poly.pdbx_seq_one_letter_code
_entity_poly.pdbx_strand_id
1 'polypeptide(L)'
;MVTASPPTVRIEGPGERYIQEGSVLALTCLVTHRHRRAPAHLLWFRGTERLDYNSPRGGVSVQTEKMASRTLSRLMISAVKTKLDSGEYSCSPTDLPTAVVTVHVQRGQHHAAVHQSVYDGSPFVSSSLLVVLLAASLPVALLLRDRHFWLGQRPWSSNGCG
;
A
#
# COMPACT_ATOMS: atom_id res chain seq x y z
N MET A 1 43.53 -5.26 35.76
CA MET A 1 42.69 -4.07 35.46
C MET A 1 41.74 -4.46 34.33
N VAL A 2 40.42 -4.38 34.52
CA VAL A 2 39.47 -4.63 33.43
C VAL A 2 39.45 -3.37 32.57
N THR A 3 40.05 -3.41 31.38
CA THR A 3 39.96 -2.31 30.41
C THR A 3 38.54 -2.25 29.88
N ALA A 4 37.76 -1.25 30.32
CA ALA A 4 36.41 -1.03 29.81
C ALA A 4 36.46 -0.56 28.35
N SER A 5 35.80 -1.28 27.46
CA SER A 5 35.67 -0.88 26.05
C SER A 5 35.07 0.53 25.92
N PRO A 6 35.50 1.35 24.95
CA PRO A 6 34.93 2.66 24.73
C PRO A 6 33.44 2.57 24.36
N PRO A 7 32.66 3.62 24.64
CA PRO A 7 31.26 3.68 24.25
C PRO A 7 31.13 3.74 22.74
N THR A 8 30.07 3.12 22.20
CA THR A 8 29.82 3.07 20.75
C THR A 8 28.45 3.67 20.43
N VAL A 9 28.38 4.44 19.35
CA VAL A 9 27.14 5.07 18.84
C VAL A 9 26.87 4.54 17.44
N ARG A 10 25.63 4.11 17.17
CA ARG A 10 25.23 3.66 15.83
C ARG A 10 23.75 3.89 15.59
N ILE A 11 23.38 4.14 14.34
CA ILE A 11 21.99 4.08 13.88
C ILE A 11 21.75 2.67 13.34
N GLU A 12 20.61 2.07 13.70
CA GLU A 12 20.34 0.67 13.35
C GLU A 12 20.02 0.49 11.86
N GLY A 13 20.54 -0.62 11.32
CA GLY A 13 20.44 -1.06 9.92
C GLY A 13 21.33 -0.29 8.93
N PRO A 14 21.05 -0.32 7.62
CA PRO A 14 21.94 0.22 6.60
C PRO A 14 22.17 1.72 6.72
N GLY A 15 23.36 2.14 6.27
CA GLY A 15 23.79 3.54 6.19
C GLY A 15 23.03 4.36 5.14
N GLU A 16 22.37 3.70 4.19
CA GLU A 16 21.40 4.32 3.29
C GLU A 16 20.00 3.73 3.49
N ARG A 17 18.98 4.59 3.50
CA ARG A 17 17.59 4.24 3.73
C ARG A 17 16.71 4.80 2.63
N TYR A 18 15.90 3.94 2.03
CA TYR A 18 14.94 4.32 1.00
C TYR A 18 13.53 4.17 1.55
N ILE A 19 12.76 5.26 1.54
CA ILE A 19 11.39 5.29 2.10
C ILE A 19 10.43 5.94 1.11
N GLN A 20 9.16 5.60 1.17
CA GLN A 20 8.16 6.18 0.29
C GLN A 20 7.63 7.52 0.83
N GLU A 21 7.38 8.47 -0.07
CA GLU A 21 6.69 9.72 0.23
C GLU A 21 5.32 9.44 0.85
N GLY A 22 4.95 10.20 1.88
CA GLY A 22 3.72 10.01 2.66
C GLY A 22 3.83 8.95 3.77
N SER A 23 4.87 8.12 3.79
CA SER A 23 5.10 7.13 4.85
C SER A 23 5.69 7.75 6.14
N VAL A 24 6.07 6.91 7.09
CA VAL A 24 6.72 7.31 8.35
C VAL A 24 8.19 6.90 8.30
N LEU A 25 9.10 7.86 8.43
CA LEU A 25 10.52 7.56 8.68
C LEU A 25 10.69 7.22 10.16
N ALA A 26 11.29 6.07 10.44
CA ALA A 26 11.67 5.66 11.79
C ALA A 26 13.16 5.31 11.83
N LEU A 27 13.92 6.04 12.65
CA LEU A 27 15.34 5.80 12.89
C LEU A 27 15.57 5.49 14.36
N THR A 28 16.37 4.45 14.63
CA THR A 28 16.74 4.06 15.98
C THR A 28 18.24 4.23 16.16
N CYS A 29 18.64 5.05 17.11
CA CYS A 29 20.02 5.22 17.53
C CYS A 29 20.29 4.44 18.81
N LEU A 30 21.35 3.63 18.80
CA LEU A 30 21.82 2.87 19.94
C LEU A 30 23.18 3.39 20.40
N VAL A 31 23.22 3.85 21.65
CA VAL A 31 24.44 4.17 22.38
C VAL A 31 24.71 3.04 23.36
N THR A 32 25.89 2.42 23.28
CA THR A 32 26.34 1.41 24.25
C THR A 32 27.42 2.02 25.13
N HIS A 33 27.12 2.25 26.42
CA HIS A 33 28.05 2.84 27.39
C HIS A 33 28.51 1.86 28.48
N ARG A 34 27.90 0.66 28.59
CA ARG A 34 28.24 -0.41 29.55
C ARG A 34 28.47 0.08 30.98
N HIS A 35 29.72 0.29 31.39
CA HIS A 35 30.13 0.69 32.74
C HIS A 35 30.43 2.20 32.88
N ARG A 36 30.28 2.96 31.79
CA ARG A 36 30.42 4.42 31.80
C ARG A 36 29.07 5.09 32.05
N ARG A 37 29.10 6.38 32.41
CA ARG A 37 27.90 7.20 32.56
C ARG A 37 27.14 7.28 31.23
N ALA A 38 25.82 7.14 31.29
CA ALA A 38 24.94 7.37 30.15
C ALA A 38 25.05 8.83 29.65
N PRO A 39 24.86 9.10 28.35
CA PRO A 39 24.86 10.47 27.84
C PRO A 39 23.74 11.31 28.49
N ALA A 40 24.02 12.58 28.73
CA ALA A 40 23.06 13.52 29.31
C ALA A 40 21.88 13.72 28.36
N HIS A 41 22.18 14.01 27.09
CA HIS A 41 21.20 14.21 26.03
C HIS A 41 21.60 13.42 24.77
N LEU A 42 20.60 13.12 23.95
CA LEU A 42 20.78 12.53 22.63
C LEU A 42 19.89 13.30 21.67
N LEU A 43 20.53 14.00 20.72
CA LEU A 43 19.90 14.93 19.82
C LEU A 43 19.87 14.36 18.40
N TRP A 44 18.82 14.71 17.66
CA TRP A 44 18.68 14.36 16.25
C TRP A 44 18.79 15.60 15.37
N PHE A 45 19.43 15.44 14.21
CA PHE A 45 19.52 16.49 13.20
C PHE A 45 19.26 15.93 11.80
N ARG A 46 18.74 16.78 10.91
CA ARG A 46 18.77 16.59 9.46
C ARG A 46 19.66 17.68 8.87
N GLY A 47 20.84 17.29 8.37
CA GLY A 47 21.90 18.25 8.07
C GLY A 47 22.24 19.07 9.31
N THR A 48 21.99 20.38 9.26
CA THR A 48 22.20 21.31 10.39
C THR A 48 20.93 21.62 11.19
N GLU A 49 19.76 21.14 10.75
CA GLU A 49 18.49 21.42 11.40
C GLU A 49 18.24 20.43 12.54
N ARG A 50 18.02 20.95 13.75
CA ARG A 50 17.64 20.14 14.90
C ARG A 50 16.22 19.61 14.74
N LEU A 51 16.06 18.30 14.94
CA LEU A 51 14.79 17.61 14.91
C LEU A 51 14.32 17.34 16.34
N ASP A 52 13.24 18.00 16.74
CA ASP A 52 12.54 17.76 17.99
C ASP A 52 11.03 18.00 17.81
N TYR A 53 10.28 17.92 18.92
CA TYR A 53 8.82 18.07 18.94
C TYR A 53 8.35 19.49 18.54
N ASN A 54 9.23 20.48 18.58
CA ASN A 54 8.94 21.86 18.19
C ASN A 54 9.41 22.20 16.76
N SER A 55 9.90 21.20 16.00
CA SER A 55 10.35 21.43 14.63
C SER A 55 9.23 22.07 13.78
N PRO A 56 9.52 23.14 13.02
CA PRO A 56 8.52 23.82 12.19
C PRO A 56 7.94 22.91 11.10
N ARG A 57 8.64 21.81 10.79
CA ARG A 57 8.16 20.76 9.88
C ARG A 57 6.88 20.08 10.39
N GLY A 58 6.71 19.96 11.71
CA GLY A 58 5.62 19.22 12.34
C GLY A 58 5.73 17.69 12.14
N GLY A 59 4.97 16.91 12.91
CA GLY A 59 4.95 15.44 12.78
C GLY A 59 6.27 14.75 13.14
N VAL A 60 7.14 15.44 13.89
CA VAL A 60 8.39 14.91 14.43
C VAL A 60 8.15 14.45 15.86
N SER A 61 8.58 13.24 16.20
CA SER A 61 8.64 12.79 17.59
C SER A 61 9.97 12.12 17.88
N VAL A 62 10.48 12.34 19.09
CA VAL A 62 11.73 11.77 19.57
C VAL A 62 11.45 11.12 20.91
N GLN A 63 11.77 9.84 21.03
CA GLN A 63 11.64 9.08 22.27
C GLN A 63 13.01 8.57 22.68
N THR A 64 13.40 8.80 23.94
CA THR A 64 14.69 8.34 24.45
C THR A 64 14.49 7.48 25.68
N GLU A 65 15.05 6.27 25.64
CA GLU A 65 15.00 5.27 26.67
C GLU A 65 16.41 5.03 27.21
N LYS A 66 16.61 5.26 28.51
CA LYS A 66 17.91 5.10 29.17
C LYS A 66 17.92 3.84 30.02
N MET A 67 18.85 2.94 29.73
CA MET A 67 19.09 1.71 30.49
C MET A 67 20.48 1.75 31.14
N ALA A 68 20.77 0.77 32.01
CA ALA A 68 22.03 0.70 32.75
C ALA A 68 23.26 0.69 31.83
N SER A 69 23.23 -0.09 30.75
CA SER A 69 24.39 -0.28 29.86
C SER A 69 24.23 0.33 28.46
N ARG A 70 23.04 0.83 28.12
CA ARG A 70 22.67 1.29 26.79
C ARG A 70 21.64 2.42 26.84
N THR A 71 21.62 3.27 25.82
CA THR A 71 20.58 4.28 25.61
C THR A 71 20.05 4.13 24.19
N LEU A 72 18.74 4.05 24.04
CA LEU A 72 18.05 4.00 22.76
C LEU A 72 17.33 5.31 22.51
N SER A 73 17.47 5.89 21.33
CA SER A 73 16.63 7.01 20.89
C SER A 73 15.97 6.67 19.57
N ARG A 74 14.66 6.89 19.49
CA ARG A 74 13.85 6.66 18.30
C ARG A 74 13.34 8.00 17.78
N LEU A 75 13.75 8.36 16.57
CA LEU A 75 13.23 9.49 15.81
C LEU A 75 12.15 8.96 14.87
N MET A 76 10.97 9.57 14.92
CA MET A 76 9.89 9.30 13.98
C MET A 76 9.43 10.59 13.31
N ILE A 77 9.26 10.52 11.99
CA ILE A 77 8.82 11.65 11.17
C ILE A 77 7.66 11.15 10.30
N SER A 78 6.45 11.67 10.54
CA SER A 78 5.24 11.25 9.81
C SER A 78 5.05 11.99 8.49
N ALA A 79 4.38 11.36 7.53
CA ALA A 79 4.05 11.95 6.23
C ALA A 79 5.27 12.60 5.54
N VAL A 80 6.33 11.81 5.37
CA VAL A 80 7.61 12.27 4.81
C VAL A 80 7.48 12.80 3.39
N LYS A 81 8.19 13.87 3.05
CA LYS A 81 8.13 14.55 1.75
C LYS A 81 9.46 14.47 1.03
N THR A 82 9.44 14.16 -0.26
CA THR A 82 10.65 13.94 -1.07
C THR A 82 11.64 15.10 -0.99
N LYS A 83 11.15 16.34 -1.11
CA LYS A 83 11.99 17.55 -1.15
C LYS A 83 12.51 18.01 0.20
N LEU A 84 11.79 17.73 1.28
CA LEU A 84 12.08 18.29 2.61
C LEU A 84 12.78 17.29 3.50
N ASP A 85 12.42 16.01 3.42
CA ASP A 85 12.84 15.00 4.38
C ASP A 85 13.94 14.06 3.85
N SER A 86 14.39 14.23 2.61
CA SER A 86 15.59 13.54 2.12
C SER A 86 16.86 14.24 2.63
N GLY A 87 17.90 13.46 2.93
CA GLY A 87 19.21 14.00 3.33
C GLY A 87 19.90 13.15 4.40
N GLU A 88 20.94 13.72 4.98
CA GLU A 88 21.70 13.09 6.06
C GLU A 88 21.04 13.35 7.40
N TYR A 89 20.75 12.26 8.11
CA TYR A 89 20.23 12.28 9.47
C TYR A 89 21.33 11.87 10.43
N SER A 90 21.47 12.63 11.52
CA SER A 90 22.50 12.38 12.50
C SER A 90 21.95 12.23 13.91
N CYS A 91 22.48 11.26 14.65
CA CYS A 91 22.25 11.03 16.06
C CYS A 91 23.48 11.47 16.83
N SER A 92 23.34 12.52 17.65
CA SER A 92 24.44 13.16 18.38
C SER A 92 24.20 13.10 19.90
N PRO A 93 24.82 12.14 20.61
CA PRO A 93 24.82 12.12 22.07
C PRO A 93 25.84 13.12 22.64
N THR A 94 25.59 13.61 23.86
CA THR A 94 26.54 14.47 24.58
C THR A 94 27.87 13.74 24.80
N ASP A 95 28.99 14.41 24.48
CA ASP A 95 30.37 13.95 24.68
C ASP A 95 30.75 12.64 23.95
N LEU A 96 30.00 12.26 22.91
CA LEU A 96 30.29 11.07 22.09
C LEU A 96 30.27 11.39 20.59
N PRO A 97 30.94 10.57 19.76
CA PRO A 97 30.85 10.71 18.32
C PRO A 97 29.42 10.56 17.80
N THR A 98 29.10 11.33 16.76
CA THR A 98 27.81 11.30 16.07
C THR A 98 27.75 10.13 15.09
N ALA A 99 26.61 9.46 14.99
CA ALA A 99 26.32 8.49 13.93
C ALA A 99 25.43 9.12 12.86
N VAL A 100 25.64 8.77 11.59
CA VAL A 100 24.95 9.36 10.43
C VAL A 100 24.34 8.26 9.56
N VAL A 101 23.17 8.56 8.97
CA VAL A 101 22.48 7.73 7.97
C VAL A 101 21.93 8.63 6.88
N THR A 102 22.02 8.22 5.62
CA THR A 102 21.45 8.94 4.49
C THR A 102 20.06 8.40 4.18
N VAL A 103 19.07 9.28 4.11
CA VAL A 103 17.68 8.93 3.81
C VAL A 103 17.30 9.50 2.45
N HIS A 104 16.76 8.63 1.61
CA HIS A 104 16.21 8.93 0.29
C HIS A 104 14.71 8.70 0.33
N VAL A 105 13.94 9.78 0.31
CA VAL A 105 12.50 9.70 0.17
C VAL A 105 12.16 9.64 -1.31
N GLN A 106 11.38 8.64 -1.72
CA GLN A 106 11.00 8.41 -3.10
C GLN A 106 9.49 8.58 -3.26
N ARG A 107 9.07 9.21 -4.36
CA ARG A 107 7.66 9.14 -4.76
C ARG A 107 7.31 7.68 -4.99
N GLY A 108 6.24 7.21 -4.36
CA GLY A 108 5.71 5.90 -4.68
C GLY A 108 5.53 5.80 -6.19
N GLN A 109 6.03 4.72 -6.79
CA GLN A 109 5.50 4.33 -8.09
C GLN A 109 4.01 4.07 -7.84
N HIS A 110 3.14 4.66 -8.67
CA HIS A 110 1.78 4.17 -8.77
C HIS A 110 1.89 2.71 -9.22
N HIS A 111 2.05 1.78 -8.29
CA HIS A 111 1.66 0.41 -8.49
C HIS A 111 0.14 0.46 -8.55
N ALA A 112 -0.38 0.91 -9.69
CA ALA A 112 -1.72 0.54 -10.10
C ALA A 112 -1.73 -0.97 -9.94
N ALA A 113 -2.49 -1.46 -8.98
CA ALA A 113 -2.80 -2.86 -8.92
C ALA A 113 -3.53 -3.14 -10.23
N VAL A 114 -2.78 -3.59 -11.24
CA VAL A 114 -3.35 -4.21 -12.43
C VAL A 114 -3.91 -5.53 -11.92
N HIS A 115 -5.10 -5.46 -11.34
CA HIS A 115 -5.97 -6.61 -11.24
C HIS A 115 -6.42 -6.91 -12.67
N GLN A 116 -5.55 -7.58 -13.43
CA GLN A 116 -6.01 -8.49 -14.47
C GLN A 116 -6.59 -9.71 -13.77
N SER A 117 -7.79 -9.54 -13.23
CA SER A 117 -8.75 -10.61 -13.09
C SER A 117 -9.99 -10.16 -13.83
N VAL A 118 -9.94 -10.38 -15.15
CA VAL A 118 -11.12 -10.64 -15.95
C VAL A 118 -11.76 -11.88 -15.34
N TYR A 119 -12.64 -11.69 -14.35
CA TYR A 119 -13.68 -12.65 -14.03
C TYR A 119 -15.00 -11.91 -14.10
N ASP A 120 -15.55 -12.07 -15.29
CA ASP A 120 -16.88 -11.78 -15.75
C ASP A 120 -17.93 -12.18 -14.70
N GLY A 121 -18.46 -11.17 -14.01
CA GLY A 121 -19.61 -11.28 -13.10
C GLY A 121 -20.87 -10.66 -13.69
N SER A 122 -20.89 -10.36 -14.99
CA SER A 122 -22.12 -10.10 -15.72
C SER A 122 -22.61 -11.43 -16.26
N PRO A 123 -23.89 -11.82 -16.09
CA PRO A 123 -24.46 -12.78 -17.01
C PRO A 123 -24.57 -12.06 -18.35
N PHE A 124 -23.47 -12.05 -19.12
CA PHE A 124 -23.57 -11.97 -20.57
C PHE A 124 -24.30 -13.24 -20.99
N VAL A 125 -25.63 -13.22 -20.86
CA VAL A 125 -26.53 -14.01 -21.69
C VAL A 125 -26.07 -13.73 -23.11
N SER A 126 -25.21 -14.62 -23.63
CA SER A 126 -24.62 -14.49 -24.95
C SER A 126 -25.77 -14.15 -25.89
N SER A 127 -25.69 -12.99 -26.54
CA SER A 127 -26.72 -12.52 -27.48
C SER A 127 -27.07 -13.61 -28.50
N SER A 128 -26.11 -14.49 -28.82
CA SER A 128 -26.26 -15.71 -29.60
C SER A 128 -27.29 -16.72 -29.05
N LEU A 129 -27.40 -16.93 -27.74
CA LEU A 129 -28.37 -17.84 -27.13
C LEU A 129 -29.80 -17.28 -27.18
N LEU A 130 -29.98 -15.97 -26.98
CA LEU A 130 -31.28 -15.30 -27.12
C LEU A 130 -31.78 -15.33 -28.56
N VAL A 131 -30.88 -15.14 -29.54
CA VAL A 131 -31.23 -15.24 -30.97
C VAL A 131 -31.59 -16.68 -31.35
N VAL A 132 -30.86 -17.69 -30.85
CA VAL A 132 -31.16 -19.11 -31.13
C VAL A 132 -32.50 -19.53 -30.52
N LEU A 133 -32.83 -19.09 -29.30
CA LEU A 133 -34.12 -19.41 -28.65
C LEU A 133 -35.30 -18.74 -29.36
N LEU A 134 -35.14 -17.49 -29.83
CA LEU A 134 -36.18 -16.81 -30.62
C LEU A 134 -36.34 -17.45 -32.01
N ALA A 135 -35.24 -17.81 -32.67
CA ALA A 135 -35.27 -18.47 -33.98
C ALA A 135 -35.84 -19.89 -33.93
N ALA A 136 -35.66 -20.61 -32.83
CA ALA A 136 -36.24 -21.95 -32.63
C ALA A 136 -37.75 -21.91 -32.28
N SER A 137 -38.26 -20.79 -31.77
CA SER A 137 -39.68 -20.65 -31.41
C SER A 137 -40.63 -20.52 -32.61
N LEU A 138 -40.18 -19.88 -33.69
CA LEU A 138 -40.94 -19.69 -34.94
C LEU A 138 -41.28 -21.01 -35.68
N PRO A 139 -40.34 -21.94 -35.93
CA PRO A 139 -40.66 -23.21 -36.59
C PRO A 139 -41.48 -24.16 -35.70
N VAL A 140 -41.29 -24.14 -34.37
CA VAL A 140 -42.08 -24.95 -33.42
C VAL A 140 -43.52 -24.46 -33.35
N ALA A 141 -43.75 -23.14 -33.33
CA ALA A 141 -45.09 -22.56 -33.35
C ALA A 141 -45.84 -22.85 -34.67
N LEU A 142 -45.14 -22.90 -35.81
CA LEU A 142 -45.73 -23.29 -37.11
C LEU A 142 -46.12 -24.78 -37.13
N LEU A 143 -45.28 -25.68 -36.61
CA LEU A 143 -45.59 -27.10 -36.51
C LEU A 143 -46.75 -27.41 -35.54
N LEU A 144 -46.91 -26.62 -34.47
CA LEU A 144 -48.06 -26.72 -33.57
C LEU A 144 -49.34 -26.15 -34.17
N ARG A 145 -49.24 -25.16 -35.07
CA ARG A 145 -50.39 -24.60 -35.80
C ARG A 145 -50.94 -25.56 -36.86
N ASP A 146 -50.08 -26.40 -37.46
CA ASP A 146 -50.49 -27.47 -38.37
C ASP A 146 -51.24 -28.63 -37.67
N ARG A 147 -50.88 -28.97 -36.41
CA ARG A 147 -51.63 -29.97 -35.64
C ARG A 147 -53.01 -29.51 -35.19
N HIS A 148 -53.26 -28.20 -35.11
CA HIS A 148 -54.58 -27.66 -34.77
C HIS A 148 -55.52 -27.52 -35.97
N PHE A 149 -55.01 -27.56 -37.22
CA PHE A 149 -55.85 -27.42 -38.42
C PHE A 149 -56.59 -28.72 -38.79
N TRP A 150 -56.15 -29.89 -38.29
CA TRP A 150 -56.75 -31.19 -38.63
C TRP A 150 -57.90 -31.67 -37.72
N LEU A 151 -58.35 -30.87 -36.74
CA LEU A 151 -59.48 -31.23 -35.85
C LEU A 151 -60.71 -30.32 -36.00
N GLY A 152 -60.78 -29.52 -37.06
CA GLY A 152 -61.77 -28.44 -37.19
C GLY A 152 -62.61 -28.46 -38.47
N GLN A 153 -63.26 -29.59 -38.77
CA GLN A 153 -64.58 -29.69 -39.43
C GLN A 153 -64.77 -29.20 -40.89
N ARG A 154 -65.21 -30.16 -41.72
CA ARG A 154 -65.97 -29.97 -42.98
C ARG A 154 -67.27 -29.19 -42.71
N PRO A 155 -67.85 -28.45 -43.67
CA PRO A 155 -68.93 -29.04 -44.47
C PRO A 155 -69.13 -28.54 -45.93
N TRP A 156 -69.51 -29.50 -46.78
CA TRP A 156 -70.60 -29.53 -47.78
C TRP A 156 -70.86 -28.36 -48.78
N SER A 157 -70.33 -28.53 -50.01
CA SER A 157 -71.06 -28.77 -51.28
C SER A 157 -72.37 -28.02 -51.63
N SER A 158 -72.35 -27.36 -52.80
CA SER A 158 -73.31 -27.48 -53.95
C SER A 158 -74.01 -26.19 -54.47
N ASN A 159 -73.75 -25.93 -55.77
CA ASN A 159 -74.64 -25.47 -56.86
C ASN A 159 -75.31 -24.06 -56.77
N GLY A 160 -75.48 -23.28 -57.85
CA GLY A 160 -75.46 -23.61 -59.27
C GLY A 160 -75.52 -22.39 -60.22
N CYS A 161 -75.64 -22.73 -61.51
CA CYS A 161 -75.57 -21.94 -62.74
C CYS A 161 -76.66 -20.88 -62.96
N GLY A 162 -76.41 -20.00 -63.94
CA GLY A 162 -77.42 -19.58 -64.95
C GLY A 162 -78.01 -18.20 -64.78
#